data_AF-A0A4U7CFQ3-F1
#
_entry.id   AF-A0A4U7CFQ3-F1
#
_cell.length_a   1.000
_cell.length_b   1.000
_cell.length_c   1.000
_cell.angle_alpha   90.00
_cell.angle_beta   90.00
_cell.angle_gamma   90.00
#
_symmetry.space_group_name_H-M   'P 1'
#
loop_
_entity.id
_entity.type
_entity.pdbx_description
1 polymer ?
#
loop_
_entity_poly.entity_id
_entity_poly.type
_entity_poly.pdbx_seq_one_letter_code
_entity_poly.pdbx_strand_id
1 'polypeptide(L)'
;MGSTTAPTAEPRSEIDDLSEDDVFEMLSNRRRRFVIHALKRAEEPVDVSELSTHVTAWERGVDPDAVKYEDRRNVYSTLRRIHLPKLEEKNVVRVDEEANLVEPTPTLDDLDVYIEVLRGREIPWSLYYFGLAVLAGLVLVGVSIGVPGLAAIDGTTAAVFVVTAFTVSALLHYHYGERARLGNLEEPPELRGRRK
;
A
#
# COMPACT_ATOMS: atom_id res chain seq x y z
N MET A 1 47.79 -18.10 -25.07
CA MET A 1 46.46 -18.15 -25.72
C MET A 1 45.53 -18.97 -24.85
N GLY A 2 44.40 -18.39 -24.46
CA GLY A 2 43.46 -18.95 -23.49
C GLY A 2 42.68 -17.79 -22.86
N SER A 3 41.78 -17.23 -23.67
CA SER A 3 40.96 -16.06 -23.35
C SER A 3 40.16 -16.28 -22.05
N THR A 4 40.33 -15.37 -21.09
CA THR A 4 39.41 -15.23 -19.95
C THR A 4 38.20 -14.47 -20.45
N THR A 5 37.10 -15.19 -20.64
CA THR A 5 35.78 -14.60 -20.86
C THR A 5 35.37 -13.90 -19.56
N ALA A 6 35.34 -12.56 -19.58
CA ALA A 6 34.71 -11.79 -18.52
C ALA A 6 33.22 -12.16 -18.44
N PRO A 7 32.63 -12.32 -17.25
CA PRO A 7 31.20 -12.54 -17.16
C PRO A 7 30.49 -11.27 -17.62
N THR A 8 29.70 -11.41 -18.67
CA THR A 8 28.68 -10.44 -19.08
C THR A 8 27.84 -10.11 -17.86
N ALA A 9 27.95 -8.87 -17.35
CA ALA A 9 27.02 -8.36 -16.36
C ALA A 9 25.65 -8.25 -17.04
N GLU A 10 24.72 -9.11 -16.66
CA GLU A 10 23.32 -8.90 -16.98
C GLU A 10 22.89 -7.55 -16.37
N PRO A 11 22.00 -6.79 -17.04
CA PRO A 11 21.43 -5.59 -16.43
C PRO A 11 20.70 -6.03 -15.16
N ARG A 12 21.28 -5.72 -14.00
CA ARG A 12 20.55 -5.79 -12.74
C ARG A 12 19.32 -4.90 -12.94
N SER A 13 18.14 -5.50 -12.89
CA SER A 13 16.91 -4.74 -12.76
C SER A 13 17.09 -3.78 -11.59
N GLU A 14 16.74 -2.50 -11.75
CA GLU A 14 16.71 -1.46 -10.70
C GLU A 14 15.76 -1.78 -9.53
N ILE A 15 15.27 -3.01 -9.46
CA ILE A 15 14.48 -3.65 -8.40
C ILE A 15 15.28 -3.80 -7.08
N ASP A 16 16.62 -3.66 -7.10
CA ASP A 16 17.48 -3.96 -5.94
C ASP A 16 17.82 -2.74 -5.04
N ASP A 17 17.45 -1.51 -5.44
CA ASP A 17 17.87 -0.28 -4.72
C ASP A 17 16.84 0.26 -3.71
N LEU A 18 15.57 -0.15 -3.75
CA LEU A 18 14.56 0.23 -2.75
C LEU A 18 14.38 -0.86 -1.69
N SER A 19 14.82 -0.59 -0.47
CA SER A 19 14.59 -1.50 0.66
C SER A 19 13.17 -1.40 1.23
N GLU A 20 12.78 -2.41 2.04
CA GLU A 20 11.48 -2.40 2.74
C GLU A 20 11.30 -1.18 3.63
N ASP A 21 12.35 -0.89 4.40
CA ASP A 21 12.36 0.19 5.35
C ASP A 21 12.25 1.53 4.63
N ASP A 22 12.83 1.66 3.43
CA ASP A 22 12.73 2.87 2.62
C ASP A 22 11.31 3.08 2.09
N VAL A 23 10.68 2.01 1.60
CA VAL A 23 9.28 2.07 1.15
C VAL A 23 8.35 2.39 2.31
N PHE A 24 8.54 1.74 3.47
CA PHE A 24 7.77 2.03 4.67
C PHE A 24 8.00 3.48 5.14
N GLU A 25 9.26 3.94 5.17
CA GLU A 25 9.58 5.31 5.52
C GLU A 25 8.84 6.26 4.58
N MET A 26 8.95 6.10 3.27
CA MET A 26 8.27 6.95 2.29
C MET A 26 6.76 6.95 2.47
N LEU A 27 6.14 5.79 2.60
CA LEU A 27 4.68 5.67 2.69
C LEU A 27 4.13 6.00 4.08
N SER A 28 4.96 6.08 5.12
CA SER A 28 4.51 6.44 6.48
C SER A 28 3.85 7.82 6.55
N ASN A 29 4.27 8.77 5.70
CA ASN A 29 3.75 10.12 5.70
C ASN A 29 2.64 10.32 4.67
N ARG A 30 1.50 10.84 5.13
CA ARG A 30 0.31 11.08 4.30
C ARG A 30 0.58 12.01 3.11
N ARG A 31 1.38 13.07 3.28
CA ARG A 31 1.70 14.00 2.19
C ARG A 31 2.54 13.34 1.10
N ARG A 32 3.49 12.46 1.45
CA ARG A 32 4.25 11.69 0.45
C ARG A 32 3.35 10.74 -0.34
N ARG A 33 2.39 10.08 0.32
CA ARG A 33 1.40 9.25 -0.36
C ARG A 33 0.54 10.05 -1.35
N PHE A 34 0.14 11.27 -0.97
CA PHE A 34 -0.60 12.17 -1.86
C PHE A 34 0.22 12.63 -3.06
N VAL A 35 1.48 12.99 -2.86
CA VAL A 35 2.39 13.35 -3.96
C VAL A 35 2.56 12.17 -4.93
N ILE A 36 2.89 10.99 -4.41
CA ILE A 36 2.99 9.75 -5.20
C ILE A 36 1.70 9.50 -5.98
N HIS A 37 0.54 9.67 -5.32
CA HIS A 37 -0.75 9.47 -5.97
C HIS A 37 -1.00 10.48 -7.10
N ALA A 38 -0.65 11.75 -6.91
CA ALA A 38 -0.77 12.78 -7.95
C ALA A 38 0.13 12.47 -9.14
N LEU A 39 1.40 12.14 -8.89
CA LEU A 39 2.38 11.85 -9.94
C LEU A 39 2.04 10.60 -10.74
N LYS A 40 1.48 9.56 -10.11
CA LYS A 40 1.00 8.36 -10.83
C LYS A 40 -0.16 8.61 -11.79
N ARG A 41 -0.88 9.71 -11.60
CA ARG A 41 -2.02 10.08 -12.45
C ARG A 41 -1.63 11.10 -13.51
N ALA A 42 -0.45 11.69 -13.41
CA ALA A 42 0.02 12.69 -14.34
C ALA A 42 0.67 12.01 -15.54
N GLU A 43 0.28 12.44 -16.74
CA GLU A 43 0.91 12.00 -17.99
C GLU A 43 2.17 12.82 -18.31
N GLU A 44 2.32 13.98 -17.66
CA GLU A 44 3.41 14.94 -17.84
C GLU A 44 3.99 15.40 -16.49
N PRO A 45 5.22 15.96 -16.45
CA PRO A 45 5.78 16.56 -15.24
C PRO A 45 4.83 17.59 -14.60
N VAL A 46 4.72 17.58 -13.27
CA VAL A 46 3.73 18.39 -12.54
C VAL A 46 4.41 19.54 -11.80
N ASP A 47 3.84 20.74 -11.83
CA ASP A 47 4.35 21.88 -11.07
C ASP A 47 4.17 21.67 -9.56
N VAL A 48 5.18 22.04 -8.76
CA VAL A 48 5.13 21.91 -7.29
C VAL A 48 3.94 22.69 -6.67
N SER A 49 3.54 23.79 -7.28
CA SER A 49 2.36 24.59 -6.93
C SER A 49 1.07 23.81 -7.17
N GLU A 50 0.96 23.11 -8.30
CA GLU A 50 -0.17 22.25 -8.63
C GLU A 50 -0.24 21.05 -7.65
N LEU A 51 0.89 20.38 -7.43
CA LEU A 51 1.01 19.33 -6.40
C LEU A 51 0.58 19.84 -5.03
N SER A 52 1.00 21.04 -4.63
CA SER A 52 0.62 21.61 -3.34
C SER A 52 -0.88 21.89 -3.24
N THR A 53 -1.53 22.24 -4.35
CA THR A 53 -2.97 22.47 -4.41
C THR A 53 -3.72 21.16 -4.20
N HIS A 54 -3.40 20.12 -4.97
CA HIS A 54 -4.03 18.80 -4.83
C HIS A 54 -3.79 18.18 -3.45
N VAL A 55 -2.55 18.23 -2.95
CA VAL A 55 -2.23 17.74 -1.60
C VAL A 55 -3.03 18.49 -0.55
N THR A 56 -3.16 19.82 -0.65
CA THR A 56 -3.96 20.62 0.30
C THR A 56 -5.44 20.30 0.21
N ALA A 57 -5.98 20.18 -1.00
CA ALA A 57 -7.36 19.82 -1.28
C ALA A 57 -7.71 18.49 -0.60
N TRP A 58 -6.87 17.47 -0.79
CA TRP A 58 -7.02 16.17 -0.16
C TRP A 58 -6.78 16.20 1.36
N GLU A 59 -5.89 17.04 1.87
CA GLU A 59 -5.71 17.16 3.33
C GLU A 59 -6.94 17.72 4.02
N ARG A 60 -7.57 18.72 3.38
CA ARG A 60 -8.71 19.46 3.90
C ARG A 60 -10.06 18.83 3.53
N GLY A 61 -10.09 17.93 2.55
CA GLY A 61 -11.33 17.33 2.03
C GLY A 61 -12.18 18.34 1.27
N VAL A 62 -11.55 19.24 0.52
CA VAL A 62 -12.21 20.28 -0.27
C VAL A 62 -11.81 20.16 -1.74
N ASP A 63 -12.55 20.83 -2.61
CA ASP A 63 -12.20 20.94 -4.02
C ASP A 63 -10.87 21.71 -4.21
N PRO A 64 -9.99 21.33 -5.16
CA PRO A 64 -8.78 22.09 -5.51
C PRO A 64 -9.02 23.59 -5.71
N ASP A 65 -10.14 23.98 -6.32
CA ASP A 65 -10.48 25.39 -6.60
C ASP A 65 -10.90 26.14 -5.31
N ALA A 66 -11.31 25.41 -4.27
CA ALA A 66 -11.68 25.97 -2.98
C ALA A 66 -10.49 26.08 -2.00
N VAL A 67 -9.27 25.71 -2.43
CA VAL A 67 -8.08 25.75 -1.59
C VAL A 67 -7.65 27.19 -1.29
N LYS A 68 -7.54 27.52 0.00
CA LYS A 68 -7.04 28.83 0.44
C LYS A 68 -5.55 28.97 0.15
N TYR A 69 -5.17 30.16 -0.31
CA TYR A 69 -3.77 30.50 -0.64
C TYR A 69 -2.80 30.21 0.50
N GLU A 70 -3.16 30.55 1.74
CA GLU A 70 -2.28 30.35 2.91
C GLU A 70 -2.01 28.87 3.19
N ASP A 71 -3.04 28.03 3.08
CA ASP A 71 -2.93 26.58 3.27
C ASP A 71 -2.05 25.96 2.18
N ARG A 72 -2.32 26.30 0.91
CA ARG A 72 -1.50 25.88 -0.23
C ARG A 72 -0.05 26.29 -0.05
N ARG A 73 0.22 27.54 0.34
CA ARG A 73 1.58 28.06 0.54
C ARG A 73 2.35 27.30 1.61
N ASN A 74 1.69 26.91 2.70
CA ASN A 74 2.31 26.11 3.75
C ASN A 74 2.68 24.71 3.23
N VAL A 75 1.74 24.05 2.54
CA VAL A 75 1.97 22.74 1.92
C VAL A 75 3.09 22.81 0.89
N TYR A 76 3.08 23.80 0.00
CA TYR A 76 4.13 24.06 -0.98
C TYR A 76 5.53 24.12 -0.33
N SER A 77 5.68 24.94 0.71
CA SER A 77 6.96 25.07 1.41
C SER A 77 7.40 23.77 2.07
N THR A 78 6.45 23.01 2.62
CA THR A 78 6.73 21.70 3.23
C THR A 78 7.11 20.65 2.18
N LEU A 79 6.42 20.61 1.04
CA LEU A 79 6.72 19.72 -0.07
C LEU A 79 8.15 19.95 -0.53
N ARG A 80 8.51 21.20 -0.84
CA ARG A 80 9.84 21.56 -1.35
C ARG A 80 10.97 21.28 -0.37
N ARG A 81 10.75 21.46 0.94
CA ARG A 81 11.81 21.34 1.96
C ARG A 81 11.98 19.95 2.56
N ILE A 82 10.91 19.16 2.59
CA ILE A 82 10.88 17.90 3.37
C ILE A 82 10.48 16.72 2.51
N HIS A 83 9.39 16.84 1.75
CA HIS A 83 8.80 15.66 1.11
C HIS A 83 9.45 15.33 -0.23
N LEU A 84 9.64 16.31 -1.11
CA LEU A 84 10.27 16.10 -2.41
C LEU A 84 11.74 15.68 -2.29
N PRO A 85 12.59 16.32 -1.46
CA PRO A 85 13.97 15.87 -1.27
C PRO A 85 14.06 14.42 -0.80
N LYS A 86 13.17 13.99 0.12
CA LYS A 86 13.13 12.60 0.59
C LYS A 86 12.69 11.59 -0.47
N LEU A 87 11.82 11.99 -1.40
CA LEU A 87 11.41 11.13 -2.51
C LEU A 87 12.51 11.07 -3.57
N GLU A 88 13.22 12.16 -3.79
CA GLU A 88 14.35 12.26 -4.71
C GLU A 88 15.59 11.51 -4.20
N GLU A 89 15.88 11.56 -2.89
CA GLU A 89 16.94 10.75 -2.24
C GLU A 89 16.77 9.24 -2.49
N LYS A 90 15.52 8.79 -2.71
CA LYS A 90 15.17 7.40 -3.01
C LYS A 90 14.94 7.16 -4.50
N ASN A 91 15.32 8.11 -5.34
CA ASN A 91 15.17 8.10 -6.78
C ASN A 91 13.72 7.82 -7.25
N VAL A 92 12.71 8.20 -6.47
CA VAL A 92 11.28 7.95 -6.79
C VAL A 92 10.67 9.08 -7.60
N VAL A 93 11.26 10.27 -7.50
CA VAL A 93 10.92 11.44 -8.30
C VAL A 93 12.20 12.16 -8.68
N ARG A 94 12.17 12.88 -9.80
CA ARG A 94 13.19 13.89 -10.12
C ARG A 94 12.57 15.27 -9.99
N VAL A 95 13.25 16.18 -9.30
CA VAL A 95 12.82 17.57 -9.15
C VAL A 95 13.66 18.44 -10.06
N ASP A 96 13.01 19.14 -10.98
CA ASP A 96 13.62 20.23 -11.73
C ASP A 96 13.43 21.52 -10.93
N GLU A 97 14.47 21.97 -10.23
CA GLU A 97 14.39 23.19 -9.42
C GLU A 97 14.23 24.47 -10.24
N GLU A 98 14.74 24.50 -11.47
CA GLU A 98 14.67 25.66 -12.35
C GLU A 98 13.28 25.80 -12.95
N ALA A 99 12.72 24.71 -13.45
CA ALA A 99 11.38 24.65 -14.01
C ALA A 99 10.29 24.54 -12.92
N ASN A 100 10.66 24.23 -11.67
CA ASN A 100 9.76 23.94 -10.56
C ASN A 100 8.78 22.79 -10.87
N LEU A 101 9.27 21.79 -11.60
CA LEU A 101 8.53 20.60 -12.02
C LEU A 101 9.01 19.38 -11.25
N VAL A 102 8.10 18.43 -11.06
CA VAL A 102 8.39 17.11 -10.48
C VAL A 102 7.92 16.06 -11.45
N GLU A 103 8.81 15.14 -11.78
CA GLU A 103 8.48 14.02 -12.66
C GLU A 103 8.69 12.68 -11.94
N PRO A 104 7.84 11.68 -12.24
CA PRO A 104 8.04 10.33 -11.78
C PRO A 104 9.29 9.72 -12.45
N THR A 105 10.01 8.88 -11.71
CA THR A 105 11.09 8.04 -12.23
C THR A 105 10.60 6.60 -12.45
N PRO A 106 11.35 5.74 -13.15
CA PRO A 106 11.00 4.31 -13.27
C PRO A 106 10.83 3.60 -11.93
N THR A 107 11.58 4.02 -10.91
CA THR A 107 11.49 3.51 -9.53
C THR A 107 10.10 3.70 -8.90
N LEU A 108 9.33 4.70 -9.34
CA LEU A 108 7.96 4.90 -8.90
C LEU A 108 7.01 3.77 -9.37
N ASP A 109 7.29 3.16 -10.52
CA ASP A 109 6.54 2.02 -11.04
C ASP A 109 6.92 0.73 -10.27
N ASP A 110 8.21 0.54 -10.00
CA ASP A 110 8.71 -0.57 -9.17
C ASP A 110 8.13 -0.57 -7.75
N LEU A 111 7.83 0.62 -7.21
CA LEU A 111 7.14 0.78 -5.92
C LEU A 111 5.77 0.07 -5.89
N ASP A 112 5.02 -0.01 -7.01
CA ASP A 112 3.76 -0.76 -7.05
C ASP A 112 4.00 -2.26 -6.89
N VAL A 113 4.97 -2.80 -7.64
CA VAL A 113 5.36 -4.20 -7.55
C VAL A 113 5.81 -4.52 -6.14
N TYR A 114 6.60 -3.65 -5.51
CA TYR A 114 7.08 -3.86 -4.16
C TYR A 114 5.97 -3.79 -3.11
N ILE A 115 5.01 -2.86 -3.23
CA ILE A 115 3.82 -2.82 -2.35
C ILE A 115 2.97 -4.08 -2.54
N GLU A 116 2.79 -4.55 -3.78
CA GLU A 116 2.07 -5.78 -4.07
C GLU A 116 2.78 -7.02 -3.49
N VAL A 117 4.11 -7.08 -3.57
CA VAL A 117 4.94 -8.15 -3.00
C VAL A 117 5.00 -8.09 -1.47
N LEU A 118 5.07 -6.89 -0.88
CA LEU A 118 4.97 -6.68 0.58
C LEU A 118 3.61 -7.11 1.12
N ARG A 119 2.52 -6.78 0.41
CA ARG A 119 1.20 -7.32 0.74
C ARG A 119 1.14 -8.83 0.55
N GLY A 120 2.00 -9.40 -0.29
CA GLY A 120 2.25 -10.85 -0.36
C GLY A 120 2.95 -11.45 0.86
N ARG A 121 3.50 -10.62 1.77
CA ARG A 121 4.08 -11.04 3.07
C ARG A 121 3.12 -10.86 4.26
N GLU A 122 2.00 -10.16 4.09
CA GLU A 122 0.83 -10.40 4.94
C GLU A 122 0.29 -11.79 4.55
N ILE A 123 0.00 -12.68 5.52
CA ILE A 123 -0.54 -14.02 5.21
C ILE A 123 -1.68 -13.85 4.21
N PRO A 124 -1.60 -14.43 3.00
CA PRO A 124 -2.65 -14.23 2.00
C PRO A 124 -3.96 -14.65 2.64
N TRP A 125 -4.92 -13.72 2.73
CA TRP A 125 -6.16 -13.98 3.46
C TRP A 125 -6.87 -15.22 2.91
N SER A 126 -6.71 -15.51 1.62
CA SER A 126 -7.14 -16.76 0.99
C SER A 126 -6.52 -18.01 1.62
N LEU A 127 -5.21 -18.01 1.88
CA LEU A 127 -4.49 -19.11 2.56
C LEU A 127 -4.90 -19.22 4.04
N TYR A 128 -5.11 -18.10 4.72
CA TYR A 128 -5.61 -18.09 6.10
C TYR A 128 -7.04 -18.68 6.18
N TYR A 129 -7.97 -18.24 5.33
CA TYR A 129 -9.33 -18.80 5.30
C TYR A 129 -9.36 -20.24 4.79
N PHE A 130 -8.49 -20.59 3.85
CA PHE A 130 -8.33 -21.97 3.40
C PHE A 130 -7.83 -22.86 4.54
N GLY A 131 -6.79 -22.44 5.26
CA GLY A 131 -6.28 -23.16 6.43
C GLY A 131 -7.33 -23.28 7.54
N LEU A 132 -8.06 -22.19 7.82
CA LEU A 132 -9.16 -22.18 8.79
C LEU A 132 -10.29 -23.13 8.36
N ALA A 133 -10.65 -23.16 7.08
CA ALA A 133 -11.66 -24.06 6.54
C ALA A 133 -11.23 -25.53 6.59
N VAL A 134 -9.98 -25.83 6.23
CA VAL A 134 -9.41 -27.18 6.33
C VAL A 134 -9.40 -27.63 7.79
N LEU A 135 -8.93 -26.80 8.71
CA LEU A 135 -8.91 -27.10 10.15
C LEU A 135 -10.33 -27.35 10.69
N ALA A 136 -11.28 -26.45 10.38
CA ALA A 136 -12.67 -26.59 10.78
C ALA A 136 -13.32 -27.87 10.23
N GLY A 137 -13.06 -28.20 8.97
CA GLY A 137 -13.51 -29.43 8.34
C GLY A 137 -12.95 -30.68 9.01
N LEU A 138 -11.66 -30.69 9.35
CA LEU A 138 -11.03 -31.79 10.09
C LEU A 138 -11.64 -31.99 11.48
N VAL A 139 -11.97 -30.90 12.19
CA VAL A 139 -12.67 -30.98 13.49
C VAL A 139 -14.05 -31.59 13.33
N LEU A 140 -14.84 -31.14 12.34
CA LEU A 140 -16.18 -31.68 12.07
C LEU A 140 -16.14 -33.17 11.70
N VAL A 141 -15.22 -33.58 10.83
CA VAL A 141 -15.02 -35.00 10.46
C VAL A 141 -14.59 -35.81 11.68
N GLY A 142 -13.64 -35.30 12.47
CA GLY A 142 -13.13 -35.97 13.67
C GLY A 142 -14.20 -36.20 14.74
N VAL A 143 -15.08 -35.22 14.95
CA VAL A 143 -16.26 -35.36 15.81
C VAL A 143 -17.24 -36.39 15.24
N SER A 144 -17.49 -36.36 13.92
CA SER A 144 -18.46 -37.25 13.27
C SER A 144 -18.07 -38.72 13.31
N ILE A 145 -16.78 -39.05 13.23
CA ILE A 145 -16.27 -40.43 13.31
C ILE A 145 -15.89 -40.86 14.73
N GLY A 146 -16.09 -39.99 15.72
CA GLY A 146 -15.83 -40.31 17.14
C GLY A 146 -14.35 -40.47 17.49
N VAL A 147 -13.47 -39.63 16.95
CA VAL A 147 -12.03 -39.67 17.27
C VAL A 147 -11.80 -39.55 18.79
N PRO A 148 -10.99 -40.44 19.41
CA PRO A 148 -10.65 -40.35 20.82
C PRO A 148 -10.08 -38.97 21.16
N GLY A 149 -10.70 -38.26 22.12
CA GLY A 149 -10.37 -36.87 22.48
C GLY A 149 -11.37 -35.83 21.95
N LEU A 150 -12.08 -36.12 20.85
CA LEU A 150 -13.17 -35.28 20.32
C LEU A 150 -14.57 -35.87 20.59
N ALA A 151 -14.64 -37.14 21.02
CA ALA A 151 -15.90 -37.85 21.27
C ALA A 151 -16.81 -37.24 22.36
N ALA A 152 -16.29 -36.33 23.19
CA ALA A 152 -17.08 -35.59 24.19
C ALA A 152 -17.78 -34.35 23.61
N ILE A 153 -17.47 -33.97 22.37
CA ILE A 153 -18.01 -32.78 21.70
C ILE A 153 -19.20 -33.21 20.86
N ASP A 154 -20.37 -32.63 21.13
CA ASP A 154 -21.55 -32.83 20.27
C ASP A 154 -21.36 -32.13 18.91
N GLY A 155 -21.93 -32.70 17.85
CA GLY A 155 -21.85 -32.15 16.50
C GLY A 155 -22.37 -30.71 16.41
N THR A 156 -23.41 -30.38 17.19
CA THR A 156 -23.95 -29.01 17.28
C THR A 156 -22.93 -28.04 17.88
N THR A 157 -22.20 -28.48 18.91
CA THR A 157 -21.18 -27.67 19.58
C THR A 157 -20.01 -27.39 18.65
N ALA A 158 -19.58 -28.40 17.89
CA ALA A 158 -18.55 -28.25 16.86
C ALA A 158 -18.98 -27.27 15.75
N ALA A 159 -20.23 -27.37 15.28
CA ALA A 159 -20.75 -26.48 14.25
C ALA A 159 -20.82 -25.02 14.73
N VAL A 160 -21.32 -24.77 15.95
CA VAL A 160 -21.37 -23.43 16.55
C VAL A 160 -19.97 -22.83 16.71
N PHE A 161 -18.99 -23.64 17.14
CA PHE A 161 -17.60 -23.21 17.25
C PHE A 161 -17.04 -22.75 15.90
N VAL A 162 -17.23 -23.54 14.84
CA VAL A 162 -16.76 -23.20 13.48
C VAL A 162 -17.41 -21.91 13.00
N VAL A 163 -18.73 -21.78 13.09
CA VAL A 163 -19.44 -20.55 12.67
C VAL A 163 -18.91 -19.33 13.43
N THR A 164 -18.74 -19.45 14.75
CA THR A 164 -18.23 -18.36 15.58
C THR A 164 -16.82 -17.94 15.18
N ALA A 165 -15.92 -18.90 14.93
CA ALA A 165 -14.55 -18.65 14.48
C ALA A 165 -14.52 -17.90 13.14
N PHE A 166 -15.33 -18.32 12.18
CA PHE A 166 -15.46 -17.64 10.88
C PHE A 166 -16.06 -16.25 11.01
N THR A 167 -17.10 -16.06 11.84
CA THR A 167 -17.71 -14.75 12.06
C THR A 167 -16.75 -13.77 12.73
N VAL A 168 -16.05 -14.18 13.80
CA VAL A 168 -15.04 -13.33 14.46
C VAL A 168 -13.93 -12.98 13.48
N SER A 169 -13.45 -13.96 12.73
CA SER A 169 -12.42 -13.77 11.71
C SER A 169 -12.85 -12.80 10.59
N ALA A 170 -14.08 -12.93 10.10
CA ALA A 170 -14.65 -12.03 9.10
C ALA A 170 -14.87 -10.60 9.64
N LEU A 171 -15.31 -10.45 10.90
CA LEU A 171 -15.46 -9.15 11.54
C LEU A 171 -14.11 -8.46 11.74
N LEU A 172 -13.10 -9.19 12.22
CA LEU A 172 -11.74 -8.68 12.33
C LEU A 172 -11.26 -8.20 10.96
N HIS A 173 -11.36 -9.04 9.93
CA HIS A 173 -10.98 -8.65 8.57
C HIS A 173 -11.72 -7.39 8.11
N TYR A 174 -13.04 -7.34 8.24
CA TYR A 174 -13.85 -6.18 7.85
C TYR A 174 -13.35 -4.89 8.51
N HIS A 175 -12.92 -4.95 9.77
CA HIS A 175 -12.39 -3.79 10.49
C HIS A 175 -10.93 -3.43 10.17
N TYR A 176 -10.10 -4.38 9.70
CA TYR A 176 -8.69 -4.15 9.38
C TYR A 176 -8.42 -3.85 7.89
N GLY A 177 -9.31 -4.22 6.97
CA GLY A 177 -9.04 -4.27 5.52
C GLY A 177 -9.10 -2.95 4.71
N GLU A 178 -9.47 -1.82 5.31
CA GLU A 178 -9.87 -0.62 4.53
C GLU A 178 -8.73 0.33 4.11
N ARG A 179 -7.45 0.01 4.41
CA ARG A 179 -6.35 0.98 4.25
C ARG A 179 -5.50 0.84 2.99
N ALA A 180 -5.73 -0.18 2.16
CA ALA A 180 -4.69 -0.67 1.25
C ALA A 180 -5.08 -0.63 -0.23
N ARG A 181 -5.35 0.54 -0.81
CA ARG A 181 -5.37 0.70 -2.28
C ARG A 181 -5.09 2.15 -2.67
N LEU A 182 -3.80 2.48 -2.83
CA LEU A 182 -3.33 3.73 -3.42
C LEU A 182 -3.23 3.52 -4.94
N GLY A 183 -3.59 4.52 -5.76
CA GLY A 183 -3.30 4.53 -7.19
C GLY A 183 -4.51 4.63 -8.12
N ASN A 184 -5.53 3.77 -8.00
CA ASN A 184 -6.55 3.60 -9.05
C ASN A 184 -7.85 4.40 -8.88
N LEU A 185 -7.83 5.47 -8.09
CA LEU A 185 -9.04 6.13 -7.59
C LEU A 185 -8.92 7.64 -7.75
N GLU A 186 -10.02 8.35 -8.00
CA GLU A 186 -10.02 9.82 -8.19
C GLU A 186 -9.63 10.59 -6.92
N GLU A 187 -9.87 10.00 -5.75
CA GLU A 187 -9.50 10.54 -4.44
C GLU A 187 -8.64 9.51 -3.69
N PRO A 188 -7.65 9.95 -2.89
CA PRO A 188 -6.86 9.07 -2.04
C PRO A 188 -7.73 8.19 -1.13
N PRO A 189 -7.32 6.94 -0.86
CA PRO A 189 -8.10 5.99 -0.09
C PRO A 189 -8.47 6.51 1.31
N GLU A 190 -7.70 7.43 1.91
CA GLU A 190 -7.99 7.99 3.23
C GLU A 190 -9.19 8.96 3.28
N LEU A 191 -9.76 9.37 2.14
CA LEU A 191 -10.85 10.35 2.10
C LEU A 191 -12.25 9.76 1.89
N ARG A 192 -12.33 8.48 1.52
CA ARG A 192 -13.59 7.82 1.14
C ARG A 192 -14.64 7.73 2.25
N GLY A 193 -14.24 7.78 3.52
CA GLY A 193 -15.16 7.69 4.66
C GLY A 193 -15.66 9.03 5.21
N ARG A 194 -15.20 10.18 4.68
CA ARG A 194 -15.45 11.50 5.29
C ARG A 194 -16.59 12.31 4.69
N ARG A 195 -17.25 11.85 3.62
CA ARG A 195 -18.49 12.50 3.15
C ARG A 195 -19.67 12.02 4.01
N LYS A 196 -20.04 12.84 5.00
CA LYS A 196 -21.39 12.91 5.55
C LYS A 196 -21.82 14.37 5.56
#